data_AF-A0A161SZG6-F1
#
_entry.id   AF-A0A161SZG6-F1
#
_cell.length_a   1.000
_cell.length_b   1.000
_cell.length_c   1.000
_cell.angle_alpha   90.00
_cell.angle_beta   90.00
_cell.angle_gamma   90.00
#
_symmetry.space_group_name_H-M   'P 1'
#
loop_
_entity.id
_entity.type
_entity.pdbx_description
1 polymer ?
#
loop_
_entity_poly.entity_id
_entity_poly.type
_entity_poly.pdbx_seq_one_letter_code
_entity_poly.pdbx_strand_id
1 'polypeptide(L)' 'MLDPRVLDNHELDAELAALRRGRDASMDEGARDVDLAEADRLIARFEDEIRRRHEDPPADL' A
#
# COMPACT_ATOMS: atom_id res chain seq x y z
N MET A 1 20.83 2.90 15.19
CA MET A 1 20.82 1.67 14.37
C MET A 1 19.38 1.55 13.88
N LEU A 2 19.11 1.82 12.58
CA LEU A 2 17.74 1.76 12.05
C LEU A 2 17.28 0.31 12.09
N ASP A 3 16.12 0.05 12.69
CA ASP A 3 15.51 -1.27 12.74
C ASP A 3 15.10 -1.66 11.30
N PRO A 4 15.57 -2.80 10.74
CA PRO A 4 15.24 -3.25 9.39
C PRO A 4 13.73 -3.29 9.10
N ARG A 5 12.93 -3.52 10.13
CA ARG A 5 11.46 -3.57 10.04
C ARG A 5 10.84 -2.20 9.75
N VAL A 6 11.48 -1.13 10.21
CA VAL A 6 11.06 0.24 9.93
C VAL A 6 11.39 0.61 8.47
N LEU A 7 12.48 0.04 7.92
CA LEU A 7 12.81 0.19 6.51
C LEU A 7 11.79 -0.53 5.61
N ASP A 8 11.42 -1.78 5.92
CA ASP A 8 10.41 -2.54 5.17
C ASP A 8 9.03 -1.84 5.16
N ASN A 9 8.62 -1.23 6.28
CA ASN A 9 7.35 -0.50 6.34
C ASN A 9 7.38 0.83 5.56
N HIS A 10 8.51 1.55 5.57
CA HIS A 10 8.64 2.78 4.77
C HIS A 10 8.61 2.50 3.26
N GLU A 11 9.16 1.36 2.82
CA GLU A 11 9.09 0.94 1.42
C GLU A 11 7.65 0.58 1.02
N LEU A 12 6.91 -0.13 1.88
CA LEU A 12 5.49 -0.44 1.64
C LEU A 12 4.58 0.80 1.64
N ASP A 13 4.83 1.76 2.52
CA ASP A 13 4.12 3.05 2.51
C ASP A 13 4.40 3.85 1.23
N ALA A 14 5.65 3.80 0.73
CA ALA A 14 6.02 4.46 -0.51
C ALA A 14 5.35 3.80 -1.74
N GLU A 15 5.25 2.47 -1.77
CA GLU A 15 4.53 1.73 -2.79
C GLU A 15 3.01 2.01 -2.75
N LEU A 16 2.41 2.08 -1.56
CA LEU A 16 1.00 2.45 -1.38
C LEU A 16 0.73 3.87 -1.90
N ALA A 17 1.64 4.82 -1.62
CA ALA A 17 1.55 6.18 -2.13
C ALA A 17 1.73 6.26 -3.66
N ALA A 18 2.49 5.34 -4.25
CA ALA A 18 2.60 5.22 -5.71
C ALA A 18 1.33 4.65 -6.33
N LEU A 19 0.73 3.61 -5.73
CA LEU A 19 -0.54 3.03 -6.20
C LEU A 19 -1.69 4.05 -6.17
N ARG A 20 -1.84 4.78 -5.06
CA ARG A 20 -2.87 5.83 -4.93
C ARG A 20 -2.71 6.92 -5.99
N ARG A 21 -1.49 7.38 -6.24
CA ARG A 21 -1.20 8.35 -7.32
C ARG A 21 -1.50 7.79 -8.71
N GLY A 22 -1.21 6.52 -8.96
CA GLY A 22 -1.54 5.86 -10.22
C GLY A 22 -3.05 5.76 -10.47
N ARG A 23 -3.84 5.47 -9.44
CA ARG A 23 -5.32 5.50 -9.51
C ARG A 23 -5.83 6.91 -9.80
N ASP A 24 -5.33 7.92 -9.09
CA ASP A 24 -5.78 9.30 -9.27
C ASP A 24 -5.48 9.81 -10.69
N ALA A 25 -4.28 9.52 -11.21
CA ALA A 25 -3.95 9.82 -12.60
C ALA A 25 -4.86 9.07 -13.59
N SER A 26 -5.18 7.81 -13.32
CA SER A 26 -6.08 7.02 -14.15
C SER A 26 -7.51 7.61 -14.16
N MET A 27 -7.97 8.13 -13.02
CA MET A 27 -9.26 8.81 -12.90
C MET A 27 -9.29 10.10 -13.73
N ASP A 28 -8.20 10.89 -13.69
CA ASP A 28 -8.05 12.12 -14.49
C ASP A 28 -7.97 11.83 -16.00
N GLU A 29 -7.42 10.67 -16.39
CA GLU A 29 -7.35 10.20 -17.78
C GLU A 29 -8.67 9.58 -18.27
N GLY A 30 -9.67 9.44 -17.41
CA GLY A 30 -10.97 8.85 -17.74
C GLY A 30 -10.93 7.33 -17.88
N ALA A 31 -10.10 6.65 -17.09
CA ALA A 31 -10.07 5.19 -16.99
C ALA A 31 -11.45 4.63 -16.65
N ARG A 32 -11.71 3.40 -17.06
CA ARG A 32 -13.01 2.77 -16.86
C ARG A 32 -13.18 2.42 -15.39
N ASP A 33 -14.43 2.44 -14.91
CA ASP A 33 -14.77 2.07 -13.53
C ASP A 33 -14.21 0.71 -13.09
N VAL A 34 -14.06 -0.24 -14.02
CA VAL A 34 -13.48 -1.56 -13.75
C VAL A 34 -11.99 -1.50 -13.42
N ASP A 35 -11.25 -0.61 -14.07
CA ASP A 35 -9.80 -0.44 -13.88
C ASP A 35 -9.54 0.30 -12.56
N LEU A 36 -10.39 1.28 -12.23
CA LEU A 36 -10.37 1.97 -10.94
C LEU A 36 -10.72 1.02 -9.78
N ALA A 37 -11.72 0.15 -9.98
CA ALA A 37 -12.11 -0.84 -8.98
C ALA A 37 -11.02 -1.89 -8.74
N GLU A 38 -10.23 -2.24 -9.76
CA GLU A 38 -9.07 -3.11 -9.59
C GLU A 38 -7.96 -2.42 -8.79
N ALA A 39 -7.66 -1.16 -9.10
CA ALA A 39 -6.70 -0.37 -8.35
C ALA A 39 -7.09 -0.22 -6.88
N ASP A 40 -8.38 0.05 -6.59
CA ASP A 40 -8.89 0.16 -5.21
C ASP A 40 -8.76 -1.17 -4.44
N ARG A 41 -8.97 -2.32 -5.10
CA ARG A 41 -8.76 -3.64 -4.46
C ARG A 41 -7.31 -3.89 -4.10
N LEU A 42 -6.37 -3.50 -4.97
CA LEU A 42 -4.94 -3.63 -4.72
C LEU A 42 -4.50 -2.73 -3.56
N ILE A 43 -4.99 -1.49 -3.53
CA ILE A 43 -4.76 -0.54 -2.43
C ILE A 43 -5.25 -1.12 -1.10
N ALA A 44 -6.49 -1.61 -1.05
CA ALA A 44 -7.08 -2.17 0.17
C ALA A 44 -6.29 -3.37 0.70
N ARG A 45 -5.81 -4.24 -0.20
CA ARG A 45 -4.97 -5.40 0.19
C ARG A 45 -3.63 -4.97 0.80
N PHE A 46 -2.98 -3.96 0.22
CA PHE A 46 -1.72 -3.41 0.75
C PHE A 46 -1.92 -2.76 2.12
N GLU A 47 -3.00 -2.00 2.30
CA GLU A 47 -3.33 -1.38 3.58
C GLU A 47 -3.57 -2.41 4.69
N ASP A 48 -4.27 -3.50 4.37
CA ASP A 48 -4.48 -4.60 5.31
C ASP A 48 -3.16 -5.33 5.64
N GLU A 49 -2.25 -5.47 4.68
CA GLU A 49 -0.94 -6.08 4.92
C GLU A 49 -0.06 -5.22 5.83
N ILE A 50 0.00 -3.91 5.58
CA ILE A 50 0.71 -2.95 6.44
C ILE A 50 0.13 -2.97 7.86
N ARG A 51 -1.21 -2.93 7.97
CA ARG A 51 -1.89 -2.98 9.27
C ARG A 51 -1.56 -4.28 10.02
N ARG A 52 -1.60 -5.43 9.34
CA ARG A 52 -1.26 -6.72 9.94
C ARG A 52 0.18 -6.76 10.46
N ARG A 53 1.14 -6.22 9.70
CA ARG A 53 2.54 -6.13 10.12
C ARG A 53 2.75 -5.16 11.30
N HIS A 54 1.91 -4.13 11.42
CA HIS A 54 1.92 -3.19 12.55
C HIS A 54 1.27 -3.76 13.82
N GLU A 55 0.20 -4.54 13.69
CA GLU A 55 -0.55 -5.13 14.82
C GLU A 55 0.11 -6.41 15.38
N ASP A 56 0.82 -7.14 14.53
CA ASP A 56 1.54 -8.36 14.90
C ASP A 56 3.05 -8.13 14.74
N PRO A 57 3.66 -7.19 15.52
CA PRO A 57 5.10 -7.11 15.56
C PRO A 57 5.60 -8.48 16.04
N PRO A 58 6.51 -9.16 15.31
CA PRO A 58 6.98 -10.46 15.73
C PRO A 58 7.48 -10.34 17.16
N ALA A 59 6.77 -10.99 18.08
CA ALA A 59 7.21 -11.12 19.47
C ALA A 59 8.65 -11.63 19.41
N ASP A 60 9.54 -10.84 19.99
CA ASP A 60 10.99 -10.92 19.83
C ASP A 60 11.52 -12.36 19.79
N LEU A 61 12.40 -12.63 18.82
CA LEU A 61 13.40 -13.70 18.89
C LEU A 61 14.72 -13.11 19.40
#